data_AF-A7SZA4-F1
#
_entry.id   AF-A7SZA4-F1
#
_cell.length_a   1.000
_cell.length_b   1.000
_cell.length_c   1.000
_cell.angle_alpha   90.00
_cell.angle_beta   90.00
_cell.angle_gamma   90.00
#
_symmetry.space_group_name_H-M   'P 1'
#
loop_
_entity.id
_entity.type
_entity.pdbx_description
1 polymer ?
#
loop_
_entity_poly.entity_id
_entity_poly.type
_entity_poly.pdbx_seq_one_letter_code
_entity_poly.pdbx_strand_id
1 'polypeptide(L)'
;LERKLQLRRPREQLINQGIMPAAMTAPGLLSQKSKLERAKTGDLLQKKIRVRPNRAQLVQRHILDDTSVGVDPSLIAKQIQLKRKKLEDDLNDKLLARPGPLELVKENILEAGTAVGQAV
;
A
#
# COMPACT_ATOMS: atom_id res chain seq x y z
N LEU A 1 -23.37 -12.64 47.65
CA LEU A 1 -22.87 -13.49 46.55
C LEU A 1 -23.70 -13.31 45.29
N GLU A 2 -25.02 -13.45 45.40
CA GLU A 2 -26.00 -13.29 44.31
C GLU A 2 -25.80 -12.04 43.43
N ARG A 3 -25.69 -10.85 44.03
CA ARG A 3 -25.42 -9.59 43.31
C ARG A 3 -24.15 -9.64 42.43
N LYS A 4 -23.08 -10.29 42.91
CA LYS A 4 -21.81 -10.43 42.15
C LYS A 4 -21.95 -11.38 40.97
N LEU A 5 -22.82 -12.38 41.07
CA LEU A 5 -23.09 -13.33 39.98
C LEU A 5 -23.97 -12.71 38.90
N GLN A 6 -24.93 -11.86 39.26
CA GLN A 6 -25.75 -11.11 38.30
C GLN A 6 -24.93 -10.10 37.49
N LEU A 7 -23.94 -9.46 38.12
CA LEU A 7 -23.06 -8.49 37.47
C LEU A 7 -21.84 -9.13 36.76
N ARG A 8 -21.79 -10.46 36.65
CA ARG A 8 -20.64 -11.14 36.02
C ARG A 8 -20.64 -10.89 34.51
N ARG A 9 -19.45 -10.69 33.95
CA ARG A 9 -19.27 -10.61 32.50
C ARG A 9 -19.52 -11.97 31.86
N PRO A 10 -20.16 -12.03 30.67
CA PRO A 10 -20.33 -13.28 29.94
C PRO A 10 -18.97 -13.84 29.50
N ARG A 11 -18.90 -15.17 29.38
CA ARG A 11 -17.66 -15.89 29.02
C ARG A 11 -17.04 -15.37 27.72
N GLU A 12 -17.87 -15.10 26.71
CA GLU A 12 -17.43 -14.57 25.41
C GLU A 12 -16.68 -13.25 25.55
N GLN A 13 -17.18 -12.35 26.40
CA GLN A 13 -16.50 -11.09 26.67
C GLN A 13 -15.13 -11.30 27.35
N LEU A 14 -15.02 -12.28 28.25
CA LEU A 14 -13.74 -12.63 28.88
C LEU A 14 -12.75 -13.25 27.90
N ILE A 15 -13.23 -14.02 26.92
CA ILE A 15 -12.41 -14.58 25.84
C ILE A 15 -11.89 -13.46 24.94
N ASN A 16 -12.76 -12.56 24.51
CA ASN A 16 -12.40 -11.44 23.62
C ASN A 16 -11.40 -10.49 24.27
N GLN A 17 -11.44 -10.38 25.60
CA GLN A 17 -10.46 -9.61 26.39
C GLN A 17 -9.16 -10.39 26.68
N GLY A 18 -9.05 -11.65 26.24
CA GLY A 18 -7.87 -12.48 26.49
C GLY A 18 -7.72 -12.97 27.93
N ILE A 19 -8.75 -12.83 28.77
CA ILE A 19 -8.74 -13.26 30.17
C ILE A 19 -8.96 -14.78 30.27
N MET A 20 -9.85 -15.33 29.44
CA MET A 20 -10.14 -16.75 29.35
C MET A 20 -9.73 -17.31 27.98
N PRO A 21 -9.28 -18.57 27.90
CA PRO A 21 -8.95 -19.18 26.61
C PRO A 21 -10.20 -19.36 25.74
N ALA A 22 -10.08 -18.98 24.46
CA ALA A 22 -11.17 -19.09 23.49
C ALA A 22 -11.60 -20.53 23.22
N ALA A 23 -10.63 -21.45 23.21
CA ALA A 23 -10.88 -22.85 22.94
C ALA A 23 -11.34 -23.59 24.18
N MET A 24 -12.27 -24.53 24.02
CA MET A 24 -12.57 -25.58 25.01
C MET A 24 -11.46 -26.64 25.08
N THR A 25 -10.21 -26.20 25.10
CA THR A 25 -9.06 -27.08 25.31
C THR A 25 -9.00 -27.46 26.78
N ALA A 26 -8.71 -28.74 27.06
CA ALA A 26 -8.53 -29.21 28.43
C ALA A 26 -7.49 -28.34 29.16
N PRO A 27 -7.75 -27.92 30.42
CA PRO A 27 -6.85 -27.01 31.15
C PRO A 27 -5.39 -27.48 31.19
N GLY A 28 -5.15 -28.79 31.29
CA GLY A 28 -3.80 -29.38 31.32
C GLY A 28 -3.00 -29.24 30.01
N LEU A 29 -3.68 -29.09 28.85
CA LEU A 29 -3.02 -29.00 27.53
C LEU A 29 -2.89 -27.56 27.02
N LEU A 30 -3.48 -26.58 27.72
CA LEU A 30 -3.50 -25.19 27.28
C LEU A 30 -2.08 -24.63 27.06
N SER A 31 -1.14 -24.94 27.96
CA SER A 31 0.24 -24.47 27.87
C SER A 31 0.98 -25.04 26.66
N GLN A 32 0.80 -26.34 26.38
CA GLN A 32 1.40 -27.00 25.23
C GLN A 32 0.84 -26.46 23.92
N LYS A 33 -0.48 -26.26 23.86
CA LYS A 33 -1.13 -25.64 22.69
C LYS A 33 -0.59 -24.24 22.43
N SER A 34 -0.50 -23.37 23.44
CA SER A 34 0.05 -22.02 23.28
C SER A 34 1.50 -22.05 22.81
N LYS A 35 2.33 -22.98 23.34
CA LYS A 35 3.71 -23.18 22.86
C LYS A 35 3.76 -23.59 21.39
N LEU A 36 2.90 -24.52 20.98
CA LEU A 36 2.81 -24.99 19.59
C LEU A 36 2.39 -23.85 18.65
N GLU A 37 1.36 -23.10 18.99
CA GLU A 37 0.91 -21.95 18.18
C GLU A 37 2.00 -20.88 18.08
N ARG A 38 2.74 -20.63 19.17
CA ARG A 38 3.91 -19.74 19.14
C ARG A 38 5.04 -20.27 18.25
N ALA A 39 5.33 -21.57 18.29
CA ALA A 39 6.34 -22.17 17.43
C ALA A 39 5.95 -22.07 15.95
N LYS A 40 4.72 -22.45 15.59
CA LYS A 40 4.20 -22.33 14.21
C LYS A 40 4.29 -20.91 13.67
N THR A 41 3.89 -19.92 14.48
CA THR A 41 3.98 -18.50 14.09
C THR A 41 5.43 -18.04 13.97
N GLY A 42 6.31 -18.50 14.85
CA GLY A 42 7.76 -18.28 14.77
C GLY A 42 8.35 -18.80 13.46
N ASP A 43 8.08 -20.06 13.11
CA ASP A 43 8.60 -20.71 11.90
C ASP A 43 8.10 -19.99 10.63
N LEU A 44 6.82 -19.61 10.61
CA LEU A 44 6.23 -18.84 9.52
C LEU A 44 6.92 -17.48 9.35
N LEU A 45 7.15 -16.76 10.45
CA LEU A 45 7.82 -15.47 10.43
C LEU A 45 9.27 -15.60 9.99
N GLN A 46 10.00 -16.61 10.47
CA GLN A 46 11.38 -16.87 10.02
C GLN A 46 11.43 -17.09 8.51
N LYS A 47 10.51 -17.91 7.96
CA LYS A 47 10.42 -18.11 6.50
C LYS A 47 10.17 -16.79 5.76
N LYS A 48 9.24 -15.96 6.24
CA LYS A 48 8.91 -14.65 5.62
C LYS A 48 10.06 -13.64 5.70
N ILE A 49 10.81 -13.63 6.80
CA ILE A 49 11.95 -12.72 6.98
C ILE A 49 13.08 -13.09 6.01
N ARG A 50 13.35 -14.39 5.79
CA ARG A 50 14.37 -14.85 4.83
C ARG A 50 14.10 -14.40 3.40
N VAL A 51 12.84 -14.35 2.99
CA VAL A 51 12.43 -13.93 1.64
C VAL A 51 11.95 -12.48 1.57
N ARG A 52 12.28 -11.66 2.58
CA ARG A 52 11.81 -10.27 2.65
C ARG A 52 12.41 -9.46 1.48
N PRO A 53 11.57 -8.84 0.63
CA PRO A 53 12.04 -7.98 -0.45
C PRO A 53 12.78 -6.76 0.10
N ASN A 54 13.79 -6.29 -0.64
CA ASN A 54 14.47 -5.04 -0.31
C ASN A 54 13.60 -3.82 -0.71
N ARG A 55 13.96 -2.62 -0.22
CA ARG A 55 13.23 -1.39 -0.54
C ARG A 55 13.20 -1.12 -2.05
N ALA A 56 14.33 -1.32 -2.73
CA ALA A 56 14.45 -1.06 -4.17
C ALA A 56 13.46 -1.89 -5.00
N GLN A 57 13.29 -3.17 -4.67
CA GLN A 57 12.31 -4.06 -5.31
C GLN A 57 10.88 -3.59 -5.08
N LEU A 58 10.57 -3.06 -3.89
CA LEU A 58 9.25 -2.50 -3.60
C LEU A 58 8.99 -1.20 -4.37
N VAL A 59 10.00 -0.35 -4.54
CA VAL A 59 9.92 0.87 -5.36
C VAL A 59 9.76 0.52 -6.84
N GLN A 60 10.56 -0.42 -7.35
CA GLN A 60 10.47 -0.91 -8.74
C GLN A 60 9.09 -1.48 -9.06
N ARG A 61 8.44 -2.15 -8.10
CA ARG A 61 7.09 -2.69 -8.23
C ARG A 61 5.99 -1.66 -7.95
N HIS A 62 6.33 -0.38 -7.76
CA HIS A 62 5.41 0.70 -7.41
C HIS A 62 4.56 0.43 -6.15
N ILE A 63 5.09 -0.34 -5.20
CA ILE A 63 4.47 -0.57 -3.88
C ILE A 63 4.87 0.55 -2.91
N LEU A 64 6.16 0.95 -2.93
CA LEU A 64 6.65 2.10 -2.20
C LEU A 64 6.97 3.22 -3.19
N ASP A 65 6.79 4.46 -2.76
CA ASP A 65 7.17 5.60 -3.57
C ASP A 65 8.70 5.73 -3.65
N ASP A 66 9.16 6.22 -4.80
CA ASP A 66 10.54 6.60 -5.01
C ASP A 66 10.83 7.94 -4.31
N THR A 67 10.87 7.88 -2.99
CA THR A 67 11.28 8.95 -2.11
C THR A 67 12.66 8.65 -1.53
N SER A 68 13.49 9.68 -1.48
CA SER A 68 14.81 9.60 -0.85
C SER A 68 14.66 9.13 0.60
N VAL A 69 15.57 8.26 1.04
CA VAL A 69 15.53 7.58 2.34
C VAL A 69 15.45 8.54 3.55
N GLY A 70 15.79 9.83 3.37
CA GLY A 70 15.72 10.86 4.41
C GLY A 70 14.43 11.68 4.49
N VAL A 71 13.39 11.39 3.69
CA VAL A 71 12.09 12.09 3.81
C VAL A 71 11.26 11.44 4.90
N ASP A 72 10.71 12.25 5.81
CA ASP A 72 9.83 11.79 6.87
C ASP A 72 8.58 11.07 6.28
N PRO A 73 8.20 9.88 6.80
CA PRO A 73 7.03 9.13 6.33
C PRO A 73 5.73 9.95 6.26
N SER A 74 5.54 10.92 7.17
CA SER A 74 4.37 11.79 7.20
C SER A 74 4.27 12.77 6.03
N LEU A 75 5.40 13.08 5.38
CA LEU A 75 5.48 14.04 4.27
C LEU A 75 5.36 13.38 2.89
N ILE A 76 5.56 12.07 2.80
CA ILE A 76 5.58 11.31 1.53
C ILE A 76 4.29 11.56 0.73
N ALA A 77 3.13 11.46 1.37
CA ALA A 77 1.83 11.65 0.72
C ALA A 77 1.69 13.05 0.09
N LYS A 78 2.06 14.10 0.83
CA LYS A 78 2.01 15.49 0.35
C LYS A 78 3.02 15.72 -0.78
N GLN A 79 4.20 15.11 -0.69
CA GLN A 79 5.22 15.20 -1.73
C GLN A 79 4.72 14.59 -3.05
N ILE A 80 4.03 13.45 -3.00
CA ILE A 80 3.47 12.81 -4.20
C ILE A 80 2.40 13.68 -4.83
N GLN A 81 1.49 14.23 -4.01
CA GLN A 81 0.46 15.16 -4.49
C GLN A 81 1.09 16.36 -5.19
N LEU A 82 2.12 16.96 -4.59
CA LEU A 82 2.85 18.07 -5.18
C LEU A 82 3.55 17.67 -6.49
N LYS A 83 4.22 16.52 -6.53
CA LYS A 83 4.86 16.01 -7.75
C LYS A 83 3.85 15.83 -8.88
N ARG A 84 2.67 15.28 -8.57
CA ARG A 84 1.58 15.10 -9.55
C ARG A 84 1.04 16.44 -10.05
N LYS A 85 0.79 17.39 -9.15
CA LYS A 85 0.28 18.72 -9.52
C LYS A 85 1.25 19.48 -10.41
N LYS A 86 2.54 19.49 -10.06
CA LYS A 86 3.58 20.10 -10.91
C LYS A 86 3.65 19.48 -12.30
N LEU A 87 3.47 18.16 -12.41
CA LEU A 87 3.44 17.47 -13.70
C LEU A 87 2.19 17.82 -14.50
N GLU A 88 1.03 17.93 -13.84
CA GLU A 88 -0.23 18.35 -14.45
C GLU A 88 -0.10 19.77 -15.06
N ASP A 89 0.44 20.71 -14.28
CA ASP A 89 0.64 22.10 -14.73
C ASP A 89 1.61 22.17 -15.92
N ASP A 90 2.78 21.51 -15.82
CA ASP A 90 3.80 21.48 -16.89
C ASP A 90 3.28 20.83 -18.18
N LEU A 91 2.50 19.75 -18.07
CA LEU A 91 1.87 19.12 -19.23
C LEU A 91 0.80 20.04 -19.85
N ASN A 92 0.05 20.76 -19.03
CA ASN A 92 -0.95 21.69 -19.51
C ASN A 92 -0.32 22.82 -20.34
N ASP A 93 0.77 23.41 -19.85
CA ASP A 93 1.52 24.45 -20.57
C ASP A 93 2.08 23.94 -21.91
N LYS A 94 2.61 22.72 -21.93
CA LYS A 94 3.12 22.07 -23.16
C LYS A 94 2.01 21.75 -24.16
N LEU A 95 0.82 21.39 -23.69
CA LEU A 95 -0.32 21.13 -24.55
C LEU A 95 -0.92 22.42 -25.12
N LEU A 96 -0.85 23.54 -24.39
CA LEU A 96 -1.27 24.85 -24.91
C LEU A 96 -0.39 25.30 -26.07
N ALA A 97 0.91 25.04 -26.01
CA ALA A 97 1.87 25.34 -27.08
C ALA A 97 2.01 24.20 -28.12
N ARG A 98 1.01 23.32 -28.23
CA ARG A 98 1.09 22.15 -29.12
C ARG A 98 1.06 22.60 -30.59
N PRO A 99 2.08 22.26 -31.39
CA PRO A 99 2.12 22.63 -32.80
C PRO A 99 0.93 22.08 -33.59
N GLY A 100 0.43 22.90 -34.49
CA GLY A 100 -0.64 22.52 -35.41
C GLY A 100 -0.15 21.53 -36.48
N PRO A 101 -1.06 20.81 -37.15
CA PRO A 101 -0.68 19.88 -38.22
C PRO A 101 0.02 20.56 -39.40
N LEU A 102 -0.37 21.79 -39.74
CA LEU A 102 0.30 22.57 -40.80
C LEU A 102 1.75 22.93 -40.44
N GLU A 103 2.01 23.24 -39.17
CA GLU A 103 3.36 23.51 -38.69
C GLU A 103 4.24 22.26 -38.80
N LEU A 104 3.70 21.08 -38.50
CA LEU A 104 4.41 19.81 -38.65
C LEU A 104 4.70 19.45 -40.11
N VAL A 105 3.81 19.81 -41.06
CA VAL A 105 4.07 19.66 -42.50
C VAL A 105 5.20 20.59 -42.95
N LYS A 106 5.19 21.85 -42.48
CA LYS A 106 6.25 22.83 -42.79
C LYS A 106 7.63 22.36 -42.32
N GLU A 107 7.70 21.73 -41.15
CA GLU A 107 8.94 21.17 -40.60
C GLU A 107 9.30 19.79 -41.20
N ASN A 108 8.60 19.35 -42.26
CA ASN A 108 8.81 18.08 -42.97
C ASN A 108 8.68 16.83 -42.07
N ILE A 109 7.87 16.91 -41.01
CA ILE A 109 7.55 15.78 -40.13
C ILE A 109 6.34 15.01 -40.66
N LEU A 110 5.36 15.71 -41.25
CA LEU A 110 4.17 15.14 -41.88
C LEU A 110 4.16 15.41 -43.40
N GLU A 111 3.67 14.46 -44.19
CA GLU A 111 3.49 14.65 -45.64
C GLU A 111 2.26 15.49 -45.97
N ALA A 112 2.41 16.40 -46.94
CA ALA A 112 1.30 17.20 -47.47
C ALA A 112 0.32 16.30 -48.24
N GLY A 113 -0.93 16.25 -47.81
CA GLY A 113 -1.99 15.44 -48.43
C GLY A 113 -2.55 14.31 -47.56
N THR A 114 -1.97 14.08 -46.37
CA THR A 114 -2.56 13.18 -45.37
C THR A 114 -3.79 13.83 -44.73
N ALA A 115 -4.80 13.04 -44.35
CA ALA A 115 -6.05 13.55 -43.74
C ALA A 115 -5.80 14.40 -42.47
N VAL A 116 -4.69 14.14 -41.77
CA VAL A 116 -4.26 14.91 -40.58
C VAL A 116 -3.50 16.18 -40.98
N GLY A 117 -2.69 16.14 -42.05
CA GLY A 117 -1.98 17.30 -42.60
C GLY A 117 -2.88 18.31 -43.35
N GLN A 118 -4.15 17.98 -43.55
CA GLN A 118 -5.15 18.84 -44.21
C GLN A 118 -6.11 19.54 -43.24
N ALA A 119 -5.90 19.43 -41.91
CA ALA A 119 -6.86 19.98 -40.95
C ALA A 119 -6.98 21.52 -41.06
N VAL A 120 -8.24 21.97 -41.22
CA VAL A 120 -8.73 23.36 -41.34
C VAL A 120 -8.65 24.09 -40.01
#